data_AF-A0A933MK07-F1
#
_entry.id   AF-A0A933MK07-F1
#
_cell.length_a   1.000
_cell.length_b   1.000
_cell.length_c   1.000
_cell.angle_alpha   90.00
_cell.angle_beta   90.00
_cell.angle_gamma   90.00
#
_symmetry.space_group_name_H-M   'P 1'
#
loop_
_entity.id
_entity.type
_entity.pdbx_description
1 polymer ?
#
loop_
_entity_poly.entity_id
_entity_poly.type
_entity_poly.pdbx_seq_one_letter_code
_entity_poly.pdbx_strand_id
1 'polypeptide(L)' 'MKITYDPEVDALYIRFKEATVTTKHLDDGIAADYDAEGHLAGIEILDAMKHLGDRSVFKQIVLEDIALSRG' A
#
# COMPACT_ATOMS: atom_id res chain seq x y z
N MET A 1 3.08 -7.01 7.33
CA MET A 1 2.86 -5.76 6.56
C MET A 1 4.19 -5.11 6.24
N LYS A 2 4.36 -4.58 5.02
CA LYS A 2 5.54 -3.84 4.54
C LYS A 2 5.06 -2.65 3.71
N ILE A 3 5.58 -1.46 4.00
CA ILE A 3 5.32 -0.24 3.22
C ILE A 3 6.61 0.11 2.49
N THR A 4 6.54 0.29 1.17
CA THR A 4 7.69 0.61 0.32
C THR A 4 7.37 1.82 -0.54
N TYR A 5 8.25 2.79 -0.60
CA TYR A 5 8.15 3.92 -1.52
C TYR A 5 9.40 3.95 -2.41
N ASP A 6 9.20 4.00 -3.73
CA ASP A 6 10.25 4.17 -4.73
C ASP A 6 10.24 5.62 -5.24
N PRO A 7 11.25 6.44 -4.87
CA PRO A 7 11.31 7.82 -5.31
C PRO A 7 11.72 8.01 -6.77
N GLU A 8 12.30 6.99 -7.43
CA GLU A 8 12.71 7.08 -8.84
C GLU A 8 11.50 7.10 -9.78
N VAL A 9 10.45 6.36 -9.41
CA VAL A 9 9.22 6.22 -10.19
C VAL A 9 7.96 6.78 -9.49
N ASP A 10 8.13 7.44 -8.34
CA ASP A 10 7.04 8.00 -7.52
C ASP A 10 5.92 6.99 -7.21
N ALA A 11 6.29 5.83 -6.69
CA ALA A 11 5.36 4.74 -6.40
C ALA A 11 5.37 4.33 -4.93
N LEU A 12 4.18 4.23 -4.32
CA LEU A 12 3.96 3.72 -2.97
C LEU A 12 3.25 2.37 -3.03
N TYR A 13 3.77 1.39 -2.29
CA TYR A 13 3.14 0.10 -2.11
C TYR A 13 2.97 -0.24 -0.62
N ILE A 14 1.73 -0.54 -0.22
CA ILE A 14 1.39 -1.03 1.12
C ILE A 14 1.02 -2.51 0.99
N ARG A 15 1.93 -3.39 1.38
CA ARG A 15 1.74 -4.85 1.34
C ARG A 15 1.29 -5.37 2.69
N PHE A 16 0.13 -6.01 2.77
CA PHE A 16 -0.36 -6.64 4.00
C PHE A 16 0.22 -8.04 4.19
N LYS A 17 0.21 -8.85 3.12
CA LYS A 17 0.71 -10.23 3.06
C LYS A 17 1.36 -10.56 1.72
N GLU A 18 2.22 -11.56 1.68
CA GLU A 18 2.77 -12.09 0.43
C GLU A 18 1.82 -13.16 -0.12
N ALA A 19 1.38 -12.97 -1.37
CA ALA A 19 0.49 -13.87 -2.07
C ALA A 19 0.62 -13.64 -3.58
N THR A 20 0.17 -14.60 -4.38
CA THR A 20 -0.21 -14.33 -5.78
C THR A 20 -1.50 -13.53 -5.77
N VAL A 21 -1.55 -12.47 -6.57
CA VAL A 21 -2.65 -11.49 -6.52
C VAL A 21 -3.30 -11.28 -7.87
N THR A 22 -4.58 -10.92 -7.83
CA THR A 22 -5.29 -10.27 -8.92
C THR A 22 -5.42 -8.79 -8.58
N THR A 23 -4.88 -7.93 -9.44
CA THR A 23 -4.92 -6.48 -9.27
C THR A 23 -6.23 -5.92 -9.81
N LYS A 24 -6.86 -5.04 -9.03
CA LYS A 24 -8.05 -4.28 -9.41
C LYS A 24 -7.74 -2.79 -9.38
N HIS A 25 -7.84 -2.14 -10.54
CA HIS A 25 -7.77 -0.68 -10.63
C HIS A 25 -8.97 -0.04 -9.94
N LEU A 26 -8.71 0.91 -9.06
CA LEU A 26 -9.72 1.68 -8.31
C LEU A 26 -9.89 3.08 -8.91
N ASP A 27 -8.79 3.69 -9.35
CA ASP A 27 -8.73 4.97 -10.04
C ASP A 27 -7.44 5.04 -10.87
N ASP A 28 -7.25 6.11 -11.64
CA ASP A 28 -5.99 6.41 -12.31
C ASP A 28 -4.84 6.45 -11.28
N GLY A 29 -3.84 5.58 -11.47
CA GLY A 29 -2.71 5.44 -10.56
C GLY A 29 -2.99 4.71 -9.24
N ILE A 30 -4.22 4.23 -8.97
CA ILE A 30 -4.55 3.54 -7.71
C ILE A 30 -5.08 2.13 -7.98
N ALA A 31 -4.47 1.12 -7.36
CA ALA A 31 -4.89 -0.26 -7.47
C ALA A 31 -4.90 -1.00 -6.12
N ALA A 32 -5.76 -2.01 -6.01
CA ALA A 32 -5.82 -2.92 -4.89
C ALA A 32 -5.54 -4.35 -5.36
N ASP A 33 -4.67 -5.03 -4.65
CA ASP A 33 -4.30 -6.41 -4.91
C ASP A 33 -5.09 -7.36 -4.01
N TYR A 34 -5.77 -8.32 -4.62
CA TYR A 34 -6.56 -9.33 -3.92
C TYR A 34 -5.94 -10.71 -4.11
N ASP A 35 -5.89 -11.51 -3.05
CA ASP A 35 -5.49 -12.91 -3.17
C ASP A 35 -6.59 -13.77 -3.81
N ALA A 36 -6.33 -15.07 -3.96
CA ALA A 36 -7.25 -16.03 -4.56
C ALA A 36 -8.58 -16.20 -3.81
N GLU A 37 -8.64 -15.81 -2.53
CA GLU A 37 -9.83 -15.89 -1.69
C GLU A 37 -10.61 -14.57 -1.69
N GLY A 38 -10.11 -13.54 -2.39
CA GLY A 38 -10.70 -12.21 -2.43
C GLY A 38 -10.34 -11.35 -1.21
N HIS A 39 -9.34 -11.74 -0.42
CA HIS A 39 -8.84 -10.92 0.67
C HIS A 39 -7.79 -9.91 0.16
N LEU A 40 -7.80 -8.70 0.74
CA LEU A 40 -6.84 -7.67 0.39
C LEU A 40 -5.40 -8.10 0.76
N ALA A 41 -4.51 -8.12 -0.23
CA ALA A 41 -3.11 -8.46 -0.09
C ALA A 41 -2.21 -7.22 -0.11
N GLY A 42 -2.60 -6.17 -0.85
CA GLY A 42 -1.86 -4.91 -0.91
C GLY A 42 -2.61 -3.79 -1.61
N ILE A 43 -2.02 -2.59 -1.57
CA ILE A 43 -2.48 -1.39 -2.28
C ILE A 43 -1.27 -0.76 -2.98
N GLU A 44 -1.44 -0.42 -4.25
CA GLU A 44 -0.47 0.30 -5.06
C GLU A 44 -0.99 1.70 -5.40
N ILE A 45 -0.09 2.69 -5.29
CA ILE A 45 -0.33 4.07 -5.69
C ILE A 45 0.87 4.52 -6.53
N LEU A 46 0.63 4.74 -7.82
CA LEU A 46 1.54 5.41 -8.76
C LEU A 46 1.31 6.91 -8.73
N ASP A 47 2.29 7.69 -9.18
CA ASP A 47 2.30 9.16 -9.05
C ASP A 47 1.93 9.58 -7.62
N ALA A 48 2.50 8.92 -6.61
CA ALA A 48 2.06 9.03 -5.22
C ALA A 48 2.01 10.49 -4.74
N MET A 49 2.89 11.36 -5.21
CA MET A 49 2.88 12.79 -4.89
C MET A 49 1.64 13.52 -5.41
N LYS A 50 1.11 13.15 -6.57
CA LYS A 50 -0.15 13.70 -7.11
C LYS A 50 -1.34 13.35 -6.21
N HIS A 51 -1.33 12.16 -5.62
CA HIS A 51 -2.43 11.65 -4.81
C HIS A 51 -2.32 12.01 -3.31
N LEU A 52 -1.10 12.12 -2.77
CA LEU A 52 -0.85 12.36 -1.34
C LEU A 52 -0.44 13.80 -1.02
N GLY A 53 -0.24 14.64 -2.05
CA GLY A 53 0.06 16.06 -1.92
C GLY A 53 1.55 16.35 -1.85
N ASP A 54 2.20 16.08 -0.71
CA ASP A 54 3.62 16.37 -0.53
C ASP A 54 4.40 15.28 0.24
N ARG A 55 5.75 15.34 0.19
CA ARG A 55 6.65 14.31 0.76
C ARG A 55 6.59 14.21 2.28
N SER A 56 5.98 15.17 2.97
CA SER A 56 5.83 15.16 4.42
C SER A 56 5.00 13.97 4.92
N VAL A 57 4.12 13.41 4.08
CA VAL A 57 3.36 12.19 4.39
C VAL A 57 4.26 10.99 4.67
N PHE A 58 5.48 10.96 4.14
CA PHE A 58 6.44 9.87 4.36
C PHE A 58 7.32 10.06 5.60
N LYS A 59 7.21 11.20 6.31
CA LYS A 59 8.05 11.47 7.50
C LYS A 59 7.69 10.62 8.70
N GLN A 60 6.42 10.23 8.81
CA GLN A 60 5.92 9.48 9.95
C GLN A 60 4.81 8.53 9.51
N ILE A 61 4.87 7.31 10.04
CA ILE A 61 3.78 6.33 9.94
C ILE A 61 3.26 6.11 11.36
N VAL A 62 1.95 6.26 11.54
CA VAL A 62 1.27 6.05 12.82
C VAL A 62 0.35 4.84 12.69
N LEU A 63 0.47 3.89 13.62
CA LEU A 63 -0.39 2.73 13.74
C LEU A 63 -0.95 2.72 15.17
N GLU A 64 -2.26 2.94 15.30
CA GLU A 64 -2.95 3.01 16.60
C GLU A 64 -3.80 1.75 16.82
N ASP A 65 -4.03 1.40 18.09
CA ASP A 65 -4.90 0.29 18.52
C ASP A 65 -4.59 -1.08 17.89
N ILE A 66 -3.33 -1.33 17.53
CA ILE A 66 -2.92 -2.61 16.96
C ILE A 66 -2.84 -3.67 18.05
N ALA A 67 -3.76 -4.64 18.00
CA ALA A 67 -3.69 -5.86 18.80
C ALA A 67 -2.58 -6.78 18.28
N LEU A 68 -1.34 -6.54 18.72
CA LEU A 68 -0.23 -7.44 18.46
C LEU A 68 -0.41 -8.69 19.32
N SER A 69 -0.95 -9.77 18.75
CA SER A 69 -0.87 -11.08 19.39
C SER A 69 0.60 -11.48 19.42
N ARG A 70 1.16 -11.66 20.63
CA ARG A 70 2.45 -12.33 20.78
C ARG A 70 2.28 -13.77 20.29
N GLY A 71 2.95 -14.10 19.19
CA GLY A 71 3.21 -15.49 18.81
C GLY A 71 4.16 -16.15 19.80
#